data_AF-A0A534MTF2-F1
#
_entry.id   AF-A0A534MTF2-F1
#
_cell.length_a   1.000
_cell.length_b   1.000
_cell.length_c   1.000
_cell.angle_alpha   90.00
_cell.angle_beta   90.00
_cell.angle_gamma   90.00
#
_symmetry.space_group_name_H-M   'P 1'
#
loop_
_entity.id
_entity.type
_entity.pdbx_description
1 polymer ?
#
loop_
_entity_poly.entity_id
_entity_poly.type
_entity_poly.pdbx_seq_one_letter_code
_entity_poly.pdbx_strand_id
1 'polypeptide(L)'
;MSAMRHRYNAEIQRAKGLLELAAALYDTSLSFQTTRAAEQVLQTESRVGYSITLSLAAAREKGVSLSFAADGFRELKAVAQRKISLAWINPSVAATLAFRGKGLFSRPLAIRSIAVFPSYDVMAFAVHESTG
;
A
#
# COMPACT_ATOMS: atom_id res chain seq x y z
N MET A 1 -11.73 -16.76 46.92
CA MET A 1 -12.47 -16.55 45.65
C MET A 1 -11.45 -16.47 44.52
N SER A 2 -11.40 -17.46 43.63
CA SER A 2 -10.47 -17.47 42.49
C SER A 2 -10.95 -16.46 41.45
N ALA A 3 -10.14 -15.44 41.15
CA ALA A 3 -10.45 -14.48 40.11
C ALA A 3 -10.47 -15.22 38.76
N MET A 4 -11.66 -15.35 38.18
CA MET A 4 -11.87 -15.94 36.86
C MET A 4 -11.06 -15.13 35.83
N ARG A 5 -9.88 -15.63 35.44
CA ARG A 5 -9.04 -15.00 34.42
C ARG A 5 -9.70 -15.19 33.07
N HIS A 6 -10.41 -14.17 32.60
CA HIS A 6 -10.95 -14.14 31.26
C HIS A 6 -9.77 -14.02 30.27
N ARG A 7 -9.38 -15.14 29.64
CA ARG A 7 -8.34 -15.13 28.62
C ARG A 7 -8.94 -14.52 27.35
N TYR A 8 -8.45 -13.35 26.95
CA TYR A 8 -8.77 -12.79 25.64
C TYR A 8 -8.33 -13.78 24.55
N ASN A 9 -9.15 -13.92 23.51
CA ASN A 9 -8.81 -14.77 22.36
C ASN A 9 -7.49 -14.28 21.74
N ALA A 10 -6.47 -15.12 21.79
CA ALA A 10 -5.11 -14.80 21.33
C ALA A 10 -5.05 -14.50 19.82
N GLU A 11 -5.99 -15.03 19.04
CA GLU A 11 -6.13 -14.72 17.62
C GLU A 11 -6.63 -13.29 17.40
N ILE A 12 -7.67 -12.89 18.15
CA ILE A 12 -8.22 -11.53 18.12
C ILE A 12 -7.18 -10.51 18.57
N GLN A 13 -6.41 -10.80 19.62
CA GLN A 13 -5.37 -9.89 20.12
C GLN A 13 -4.23 -9.70 19.12
N ARG A 14 -3.82 -10.77 18.41
CA ARG A 14 -2.79 -10.69 17.36
C ARG A 14 -3.28 -9.89 16.15
N ALA A 15 -4.52 -10.12 15.71
CA ALA A 15 -5.13 -9.35 14.64
C ALA A 15 -5.25 -7.86 15.01
N LYS A 16 -5.72 -7.56 16.22
CA LYS A 16 -5.81 -6.18 16.75
C LYS A 16 -4.43 -5.49 16.76
N GLY A 17 -3.40 -6.14 17.29
CA GLY A 17 -2.06 -5.56 17.34
C GLY A 17 -1.47 -5.26 15.96
N LEU A 18 -1.73 -6.11 14.96
CA LEU A 18 -1.31 -5.86 13.58
C LEU A 18 -2.03 -4.65 12.98
N LEU A 19 -3.35 -4.53 13.20
CA LEU A 19 -4.14 -3.40 12.73
C LEU A 19 -3.72 -2.10 13.41
N GLU A 20 -3.40 -2.13 14.70
CA GLU A 20 -2.88 -0.97 15.44
C GLU A 20 -1.50 -0.54 14.93
N LEU A 21 -0.62 -1.48 14.62
CA LEU A 21 0.68 -1.18 13.96
C LEU A 21 0.46 -0.54 12.59
N ALA A 22 -0.43 -1.08 11.77
CA ALA A 22 -0.76 -0.52 10.47
C ALA A 22 -1.39 0.88 10.59
N ALA A 23 -2.30 1.09 11.54
CA ALA A 23 -2.91 2.38 11.82
C ALA A 23 -1.90 3.41 12.33
N ALA A 24 -1.01 3.02 13.25
CA ALA A 24 0.05 3.89 13.75
C ALA A 24 1.03 4.28 12.64
N LEU A 25 1.37 3.35 11.75
CA LEU A 25 2.17 3.65 10.56
C LEU A 25 1.42 4.62 9.63
N TYR A 26 0.12 4.45 9.43
CA TYR A 26 -0.69 5.40 8.65
C TYR A 26 -0.72 6.80 9.28
N ASP A 27 -1.03 6.90 10.57
CA ASP A 27 -1.12 8.16 11.32
C ASP A 27 0.23 8.89 11.41
N THR A 28 1.34 8.15 11.49
CA THR A 28 2.69 8.74 11.48
C THR A 28 3.24 8.96 10.07
N SER A 29 2.67 8.30 9.06
CA SER A 29 2.95 8.53 7.64
C SER A 29 2.27 9.75 7.07
N LEU A 30 1.38 10.39 7.84
CA LEU A 30 0.56 11.51 7.36
C LEU A 30 1.40 12.44 6.51
N SER A 31 1.01 12.47 5.25
CA SER A 31 1.77 13.12 4.21
C SER A 31 1.80 14.61 4.47
N PHE A 32 2.95 15.24 4.25
CA PHE A 32 3.09 16.68 4.35
C PHE A 32 3.43 17.26 2.98
N GLN A 33 2.95 18.47 2.75
CA GLN A 33 3.27 19.20 1.52
C GLN A 33 4.69 19.74 1.62
N THR A 34 5.45 19.53 0.56
CA THR A 34 6.81 20.04 0.41
C THR A 34 7.02 20.52 -1.02
N THR A 35 7.78 21.60 -1.17
CA THR A 35 8.14 22.15 -2.47
C THR A 35 9.58 21.74 -2.77
N ARG A 36 9.80 20.76 -3.64
CA ARG A 36 11.17 20.43 -4.06
C ARG A 36 11.73 21.58 -4.89
N ALA A 37 12.86 22.13 -4.42
CA ALA A 37 13.50 23.30 -5.02
C ALA A 37 13.83 23.15 -6.52
N ALA A 38 13.99 21.91 -7.02
CA ALA A 38 14.33 21.63 -8.40
C ALA A 38 13.12 21.63 -9.37
N GLU A 39 11.91 21.37 -8.87
CA GLU A 39 10.74 21.16 -9.73
C GLU A 39 9.68 22.26 -9.57
N GLN A 40 9.72 23.05 -8.48
CA GLN A 40 8.67 24.03 -8.12
C GLN A 40 7.24 23.45 -8.07
N VAL A 41 7.09 22.12 -8.11
CA VAL A 41 5.83 21.42 -7.98
C VAL A 41 5.61 21.03 -6.52
N LEU A 42 4.37 21.23 -6.05
CA LEU A 42 3.93 20.81 -4.74
C LEU A 42 3.89 19.28 -4.69
N GLN A 43 4.73 18.67 -3.84
CA GLN A 43 4.79 17.23 -3.66
C GLN A 43 4.19 16.83 -2.31
N THR A 44 3.54 15.68 -2.30
CA THR A 44 3.04 15.01 -1.10
C THR A 44 4.10 14.00 -0.67
N GLU A 45 4.91 14.33 0.34
CA GLU A 45 5.92 13.41 0.89
C GLU A 45 5.43 12.78 2.20
N SER A 46 6.02 11.63 2.57
CA SER A 46 5.77 10.97 3.85
C SER A 46 7.06 10.81 4.63
N ARG A 47 6.98 10.90 5.96
CA ARG A 47 8.13 10.67 6.86
C ARG A 47 8.58 9.20 6.85
N VAL A 48 7.70 8.30 6.46
CA VAL A 48 7.99 6.89 6.23
C VAL A 48 8.05 6.63 4.74
N GLY A 49 8.93 5.72 4.33
CA GLY A 49 9.04 5.31 2.93
C GLY A 49 7.79 4.59 2.43
N TYR A 50 7.84 4.11 1.19
CA TYR A 50 6.69 3.51 0.50
C TYR A 50 6.62 1.97 0.58
N SER A 51 7.50 1.33 1.36
CA SER A 51 7.53 -0.13 1.53
C SER A 51 7.83 -0.53 2.98
N ILE A 52 7.13 -1.56 3.45
CA ILE A 52 7.25 -2.13 4.79
C ILE A 52 7.35 -3.65 4.67
N THR A 53 8.28 -4.25 5.42
CA THR A 53 8.37 -5.71 5.57
C THR A 53 8.14 -6.09 7.02
N LEU A 54 7.17 -6.96 7.26
CA LEU A 54 6.83 -7.53 8.56
C LEU A 54 7.20 -9.01 8.54
N SER A 55 8.05 -9.43 9.47
CA SER A 55 8.44 -10.84 9.59
C SER A 55 8.12 -11.35 10.98
N LEU A 56 7.34 -12.42 11.06
CA LEU A 56 7.01 -13.11 12.30
C LEU A 56 7.76 -14.45 12.33
N ALA A 57 8.76 -14.57 13.21
CA ALA A 57 9.41 -15.86 13.46
C ALA A 57 8.55 -16.71 14.40
N ALA A 58 8.32 -17.98 14.05
CA ALA A 58 7.71 -18.93 14.97
C ALA A 58 8.81 -19.71 15.71
N ALA A 59 8.60 -19.96 17.01
CA ALA A 59 9.58 -20.67 17.83
C ALA A 59 9.78 -22.15 17.43
N ARG A 60 8.86 -22.73 16.65
CA ARG A 60 8.87 -24.14 16.24
C ARG A 60 8.54 -24.40 14.76
N GLU A 61 8.15 -23.38 14.00
CA GLU A 61 7.77 -23.52 12.58
C GLU A 61 8.47 -22.45 11.71
N LYS A 62 8.43 -22.62 10.38
CA LYS A 62 8.85 -21.57 9.45
C LYS A 62 7.95 -20.35 9.66
N GLY A 63 8.56 -19.25 10.12
CA GLY A 63 7.88 -17.97 10.29
C GLY A 63 7.22 -17.47 8.99
N VAL A 64 6.21 -16.62 9.12
CA VAL A 64 5.54 -15.97 7.99
C VAL A 64 6.15 -14.59 7.79
N SER A 65 6.60 -14.31 6.57
CA SER A 65 7.05 -12.97 6.17
C SER A 65 6.00 -12.36 5.23
N LEU A 66 5.51 -11.18 5.59
CA LEU A 66 4.59 -10.38 4.80
C LEU A 66 5.30 -9.09 4.41
N SER A 67 5.40 -8.82 3.11
CA SER A 67 5.99 -7.58 2.59
C SER A 67 4.97 -6.82 1.75
N PHE A 68 4.98 -5.51 1.92
CA PHE A 68 4.05 -4.59 1.30
C PHE A 68 4.80 -3.44 0.63
N ALA A 69 4.31 -3.00 -0.53
CA ALA A 69 4.76 -1.78 -1.17
C ALA A 69 3.58 -1.04 -1.80
N ALA A 70 3.62 0.29 -1.74
CA ALA A 70 2.66 1.16 -2.41
C ALA A 70 3.40 2.00 -3.44
N ASP A 71 2.99 1.93 -4.71
CA ASP A 71 3.49 2.80 -5.79
C ASP A 71 2.68 2.50 -7.07
N GLY A 72 3.24 1.74 -8.02
CA GLY A 72 2.66 1.54 -9.35
C GLY A 72 2.90 0.16 -9.95
N PHE A 73 3.19 0.12 -11.26
CA PHE A 73 3.17 -1.16 -12.01
C PHE A 73 4.37 -2.08 -11.74
N ARG A 74 5.47 -1.54 -11.22
CA ARG A 74 6.65 -2.33 -10.85
C ARG A 74 6.30 -3.27 -9.68
N GLU A 75 5.51 -2.80 -8.74
CA GLU A 75 5.09 -3.52 -7.54
C GLU A 75 4.14 -4.66 -7.90
N LEU A 76 3.27 -4.49 -8.91
CA LEU A 76 2.47 -5.59 -9.46
C LEU A 76 3.33 -6.73 -10.02
N LYS A 77 4.42 -6.39 -10.73
CA LYS A 77 5.38 -7.41 -11.19
C LYS A 77 6.10 -8.07 -10.02
N ALA A 78 6.44 -7.31 -8.97
CA ALA A 78 7.09 -7.85 -7.78
C ALA A 78 6.19 -8.85 -7.03
N VAL A 79 4.87 -8.58 -6.92
CA VAL A 79 3.88 -9.53 -6.39
C VAL A 79 3.80 -10.78 -7.26
N ALA A 80 3.67 -10.61 -8.59
CA ALA A 80 3.61 -11.73 -9.52
C ALA A 80 4.87 -12.63 -9.48
N GLN A 81 6.02 -12.04 -9.14
CA GLN A 81 7.30 -12.73 -8.95
C GLN A 81 7.52 -13.25 -7.53
N ARG A 82 6.56 -13.06 -6.62
CA ARG A 82 6.65 -13.40 -5.18
C ARG A 82 7.82 -12.71 -4.44
N LYS A 83 8.29 -11.57 -4.94
CA LYS A 83 9.32 -10.75 -4.28
C LYS A 83 8.75 -9.92 -3.14
N ILE A 84 7.49 -9.52 -3.27
CA ILE A 84 6.70 -8.92 -2.20
C ILE A 84 5.36 -9.65 -2.09
N SER A 85 4.73 -9.60 -0.92
CA SER A 85 3.45 -10.28 -0.68
C SER A 85 2.26 -9.51 -1.23
N LEU A 86 2.25 -8.19 -1.07
CA LEU A 86 1.13 -7.31 -1.41
C LEU A 86 1.62 -6.02 -2.06
N ALA A 87 0.83 -5.50 -3.00
CA ALA A 87 1.02 -4.19 -3.60
C ALA A 87 -0.25 -3.36 -3.47
N TRP A 88 -0.11 -2.08 -3.12
CA TRP A 88 -1.19 -1.09 -3.20
C TRP A 88 -0.86 -0.14 -4.35
N ILE A 89 -1.78 -0.04 -5.30
CA ILE A 89 -1.60 0.83 -6.47
C ILE A 89 -2.77 1.78 -6.58
N ASN A 90 -2.54 2.94 -7.19
CA ASN A 90 -3.62 3.74 -7.72
C ASN A 90 -4.16 3.08 -9.01
N PRO A 91 -5.46 2.74 -9.09
CA PRO A 91 -6.00 2.03 -10.24
C PRO A 91 -6.21 2.92 -11.48
N SER A 92 -6.15 4.25 -11.35
CA SER A 92 -6.50 5.20 -12.42
C SER A 92 -5.73 4.97 -13.71
N VAL A 93 -4.40 4.93 -13.66
CA VAL A 93 -3.54 4.74 -14.85
C VAL A 93 -3.77 3.34 -15.46
N ALA A 94 -3.94 2.31 -14.61
CA ALA A 94 -4.26 0.96 -15.06
C ALA A 94 -5.60 0.90 -15.80
N ALA A 95 -6.63 1.56 -15.25
CA ALA A 95 -7.95 1.66 -15.84
C ALA A 95 -7.93 2.46 -17.16
N THR A 96 -7.18 3.57 -17.23
CA THR A 96 -7.02 4.35 -18.47
C THR A 96 -6.37 3.54 -19.59
N LEU A 97 -5.33 2.76 -19.28
CA LEU A 97 -4.68 1.89 -20.26
C LEU A 97 -5.63 0.81 -20.76
N ALA A 98 -6.37 0.17 -19.86
CA ALA A 98 -7.41 -0.80 -20.23
C ALA A 98 -8.50 -0.18 -21.11
N PHE A 99 -8.98 1.02 -20.77
CA PHE A 99 -9.95 1.77 -21.58
C PHE A 99 -9.43 2.07 -22.99
N ARG A 100 -8.12 2.37 -23.13
CA ARG A 100 -7.45 2.58 -24.43
C ARG A 100 -7.11 1.28 -25.17
N GLY A 101 -7.57 0.12 -24.69
CA GLY A 101 -7.28 -1.18 -25.30
C GLY A 101 -5.81 -1.60 -25.20
N LYS A 102 -5.03 -0.97 -24.31
CA LYS A 102 -3.59 -1.25 -24.14
C LYS A 102 -3.36 -2.00 -22.84
N GLY A 103 -2.88 -3.23 -22.94
CA GLY A 103 -2.47 -4.02 -21.78
C GLY A 103 -1.30 -3.36 -21.03
N LEU A 104 -1.36 -3.38 -19.70
CA LEU A 104 -0.27 -2.93 -18.82
C LEU A 104 1.00 -3.78 -18.95
N PHE A 105 0.82 -5.05 -19.27
CA PHE A 105 1.87 -6.04 -19.36
C PHE A 105 1.73 -6.82 -20.67
N SER A 106 2.85 -7.32 -21.19
CA SER A 106 2.88 -8.14 -22.40
C SER A 106 2.14 -9.47 -22.27
N ARG A 107 1.87 -9.90 -21.03
CA ARG A 107 1.09 -11.10 -20.70
C ARG A 107 0.32 -10.90 -19.38
N PRO A 108 -0.79 -11.62 -19.18
CA PRO A 108 -1.50 -11.60 -17.90
C PRO A 108 -0.58 -11.98 -16.73
N LEU A 109 -0.68 -11.24 -15.63
CA LEU A 109 0.00 -11.57 -14.38
C LEU A 109 -0.95 -12.34 -13.47
N ALA A 110 -0.44 -13.38 -12.79
CA ALA A 110 -1.21 -14.17 -11.83
C ALA A 110 -1.31 -13.43 -10.48
N ILE A 111 -2.06 -12.33 -10.45
CA ILE A 111 -2.34 -11.51 -9.28
C ILE A 111 -3.85 -11.36 -9.08
N ARG A 112 -4.29 -11.03 -7.86
CA ARG A 112 -5.70 -10.79 -7.53
C ARG A 112 -5.83 -9.54 -6.67
N SER A 113 -6.87 -8.76 -6.93
CA SER A 113 -7.31 -7.70 -6.02
C SER A 113 -7.92 -8.34 -4.78
N ILE A 114 -7.44 -7.93 -3.60
CA ILE A 114 -7.95 -8.43 -2.31
C ILE A 114 -8.80 -7.41 -1.56
N ALA A 115 -8.57 -6.12 -1.83
CA ALA A 115 -9.28 -5.00 -1.23
C ALA A 115 -9.15 -3.76 -2.13
N VAL A 116 -10.12 -2.86 -2.02
CA VAL A 116 -10.08 -1.52 -2.62
C VAL A 116 -10.44 -0.55 -1.51
N PHE A 117 -9.57 0.44 -1.28
CA PHE A 117 -9.79 1.48 -0.29
C PHE A 117 -10.12 2.79 -1.01
N PRO A 118 -11.08 3.58 -0.51
CA PRO A 118 -11.27 4.93 -1.01
C PRO A 118 -9.98 5.72 -0.82
N SER A 119 -9.63 6.52 -1.82
CA SER A 119 -8.50 7.45 -1.77
C SER A 119 -9.03 8.86 -1.93
N TYR A 120 -8.37 9.84 -1.29
CA TYR A 120 -8.64 11.27 -1.49
C TYR A 120 -7.98 11.81 -2.77
N ASP A 121 -7.65 10.94 -3.73
CA ASP A 121 -7.10 11.34 -5.01
C ASP A 121 -8.05 12.32 -5.71
N VAL A 122 -7.52 13.47 -6.09
CA VAL A 122 -8.25 14.48 -6.86
C VAL A 122 -7.87 14.38 -8.33
N MET A 123 -8.85 14.47 -9.21
CA MET A 123 -8.62 14.60 -10.65
C MET A 123 -8.63 16.10 -10.99
N ALA A 124 -7.51 16.60 -11.48
CA ALA A 124 -7.37 17.99 -11.93
C ALA A 124 -7.33 18.04 -13.45
N PHE A 125 -7.97 19.08 -14.02
CA PHE A 125 -7.76 19.47 -15.41
C PHE A 125 -6.69 20.54 -15.41
N ALA A 126 -5.55 20.21 -16.00
CA ALA A 126 -4.46 21.15 -16.20
C ALA A 126 -4.44 21.56 -17.67
N VAL A 127 -4.14 22.83 -17.88
CA VAL A 127 -4.23 23.51 -19.15
C VAL A 127 -3.00 24.39 -19.31
N HIS A 128 -2.48 24.47 -20.52
CA HIS A 128 -1.35 25.35 -20.76
C HIS A 128 -1.82 26.80 -20.68
N GLU A 129 -1.09 27.68 -20.02
CA GLU A 129 -1.49 29.08 -19.83
C GLU A 129 -1.86 29.76 -21.16
N SER A 130 -1.14 29.43 -22.23
CA SER A 130 -1.41 30.00 -23.55
C SER A 130 -2.62 29.41 -24.28
N THR A 131 -3.17 28.28 -23.83
CA THR A 131 -4.30 27.60 -24.51
C THR A 131 -5.55 27.50 -23.66
N GLY A 132 -5.42 27.72 -22.34
CA GLY A 132 -6.52 27.64 -21.39
C GLY A 132 -7.01 26.24 -21.15
#